data_AF-A0A164JQP2-F1
#
_entry.id   AF-A0A164JQP2-F1
#
_cell.length_a   1.000
_cell.length_b   1.000
_cell.length_c   1.000
_cell.angle_alpha   90.00
_cell.angle_beta   90.00
_cell.angle_gamma   90.00
#
_symmetry.space_group_name_H-M   'P 1'
#
loop_
_entity.id
_entity.type
_entity.pdbx_description
1 polymer ?
#
loop_
_entity_poly.entity_id
_entity_poly.type
_entity_poly.pdbx_seq_one_letter_code
_entity_poly.pdbx_strand_id
1 'polypeptide(L)'
;METKESPESCKLRTLTEEHSLLKKNKTCLIASIDAANKNGQSDEARMYARKLEQLEGQIEGVDRSLNECMKNHYNYFNTERMRSAFKKDVISGSQVIFSTLNSCRSREMENLFVQNRRGTAFLCCIIDEASQCTEPESLTPLVFGISKLVLIGDPDQLPATVTSPYAARNRFDQSLFNRFYSSRLSTNSEDEEGVLMLDTQYRMAAKC
;
A
#
# COMPACT_ATOMS: atom_id res chain seq x y z
N MET A 1 -2.21 -7.62 12.48
CA MET A 1 -2.92 -7.79 11.21
C MET A 1 -3.90 -6.63 11.14
N GLU A 2 -3.57 -5.53 10.46
CA GLU A 2 -4.49 -4.40 10.33
C GLU A 2 -5.75 -4.87 9.59
N THR A 3 -6.90 -4.72 10.24
CA THR A 3 -8.19 -4.94 9.61
C THR A 3 -8.35 -3.92 8.49
N LYS A 4 -8.34 -4.39 7.23
CA LYS A 4 -8.62 -3.52 6.09
C LYS A 4 -10.04 -2.98 6.23
N GLU A 5 -10.18 -1.66 6.32
CA GLU A 5 -11.46 -0.98 6.31
C GLU A 5 -11.77 -0.46 4.90
N SER A 6 -13.04 -0.51 4.51
CA SER A 6 -13.57 0.19 3.33
C SER A 6 -14.01 1.61 3.71
N PRO A 7 -14.17 2.52 2.74
CA PRO A 7 -14.80 3.83 2.97
C PRO A 7 -16.17 3.73 3.67
N GLU A 8 -16.91 2.66 3.43
CA GLU A 8 -18.24 2.39 3.97
C GLU A 8 -18.21 1.84 5.40
N SER A 9 -17.07 1.37 5.90
CA SER A 9 -16.97 0.64 7.18
C SER A 9 -17.51 1.43 8.37
N CYS A 10 -17.21 2.73 8.45
CA CYS A 10 -17.71 3.59 9.51
C CYS A 10 -19.23 3.81 9.41
N LYS A 11 -19.71 4.14 8.20
CA LYS A 11 -21.15 4.36 7.92
C LYS A 11 -21.98 3.09 8.17
N LEU A 12 -21.43 1.93 7.87
CA LEU A 12 -22.06 0.65 8.13
C LEU A 12 -22.28 0.43 9.63
N ARG A 13 -21.26 0.72 10.45
CA ARG A 13 -21.34 0.60 11.91
C ARG A 13 -22.41 1.54 12.48
N THR A 14 -22.41 2.82 12.08
CA THR A 14 -23.40 3.80 12.57
C THR A 14 -24.82 3.42 12.17
N LEU A 15 -25.06 3.00 10.91
CA LEU A 15 -26.38 2.58 10.46
C LEU A 15 -26.85 1.30 11.17
N THR A 16 -25.94 0.38 11.48
CA THR A 16 -26.26 -0.85 12.22
C THR A 16 -26.69 -0.54 13.65
N GLU A 17 -26.01 0.39 14.32
CA GLU A 17 -26.35 0.86 15.66
C GLU A 17 -27.71 1.60 15.67
N GLU A 18 -27.92 2.51 14.72
CA GLU A 18 -29.18 3.24 14.55
C GLU A 18 -30.35 2.28 14.29
N HIS A 19 -30.18 1.33 13.37
CA HIS A 19 -31.18 0.32 13.06
C HIS A 19 -31.53 -0.54 14.29
N SER A 20 -30.53 -0.93 15.10
CA SER A 20 -30.74 -1.66 16.35
C SER A 20 -31.55 -0.85 17.37
N LEU A 21 -31.24 0.45 17.50
CA LEU A 21 -31.97 1.36 18.39
C LEU A 21 -33.43 1.54 17.95
N LEU A 22 -33.66 1.80 16.67
CA LEU A 22 -35.02 1.98 16.12
C LEU A 22 -35.85 0.70 16.29
N LYS A 23 -35.27 -0.49 16.08
CA LYS A 23 -35.97 -1.76 16.34
C LYS A 23 -36.35 -1.95 17.80
N LYS A 24 -35.48 -1.58 18.75
CA LYS A 24 -35.81 -1.58 20.18
C LYS A 24 -36.97 -0.62 20.50
N ASN A 25 -36.91 0.60 19.95
CA ASN A 25 -37.99 1.58 20.14
C ASN A 25 -39.33 1.08 19.58
N LYS A 26 -39.30 0.39 18.43
CA LYS A 26 -40.50 -0.24 17.83
C LYS A 26 -41.11 -1.26 18.77
N THR A 27 -40.30 -2.16 19.34
CA THR A 27 -40.80 -3.15 20.31
C THR A 27 -41.40 -2.52 21.56
N CYS A 28 -40.81 -1.43 22.06
CA CYS A 28 -41.36 -0.69 23.21
C CYS A 28 -42.71 -0.03 22.90
N LEU A 29 -42.83 0.62 21.72
CA LEU A 29 -44.08 1.26 21.31
C LEU A 29 -45.22 0.26 21.13
N ILE A 30 -44.94 -0.92 20.55
CA ILE A 30 -45.93 -2.00 20.42
C ILE A 30 -46.43 -2.42 21.81
N ALA A 31 -45.52 -2.64 22.77
CA ALA A 31 -45.90 -2.98 24.13
C ALA A 31 -46.74 -1.88 24.83
N SER A 32 -46.43 -0.60 24.58
CA SER A 32 -47.23 0.53 25.09
C SER A 32 -48.63 0.60 24.47
N ILE A 33 -48.78 0.29 23.18
CA ILE A 33 -50.09 0.20 22.52
C ILE A 33 -50.93 -0.91 23.14
N ASP A 34 -50.34 -2.10 23.34
CA ASP A 34 -51.02 -3.23 23.96
C ASP A 34 -51.48 -2.94 25.40
N ALA A 35 -50.65 -2.22 26.17
CA ALA A 35 -50.99 -1.79 27.51
C ALA A 35 -52.14 -0.76 27.53
N ALA A 36 -52.10 0.25 26.66
CA ALA A 36 -53.16 1.27 26.54
C ALA A 36 -54.50 0.65 26.12
N ASN A 37 -54.47 -0.33 25.20
CA ASN A 37 -55.66 -1.08 24.78
C ASN A 37 -56.27 -1.90 25.94
N LYS A 38 -55.43 -2.58 26.75
CA LYS A 38 -55.90 -3.32 27.94
C LYS A 38 -56.54 -2.42 28.99
N ASN A 39 -56.04 -1.19 29.14
CA ASN A 39 -56.55 -0.22 30.10
C ASN A 39 -57.75 0.60 29.58
N GLY A 40 -58.20 0.39 28.33
CA GLY A 40 -59.31 1.13 27.71
C GLY A 40 -58.98 2.56 27.27
N GLN A 41 -57.68 2.91 27.17
CA GLN A 41 -57.20 4.25 26.85
C GLN A 41 -57.04 4.44 25.31
N SER A 42 -58.16 4.60 24.61
CA SER A 42 -58.21 4.61 23.13
C SER A 42 -57.41 5.75 22.48
N ASP A 43 -57.45 6.96 23.03
CA ASP A 43 -56.72 8.10 22.46
C ASP A 43 -55.19 7.96 22.59
N GLU A 44 -54.74 7.37 23.70
CA GLU A 44 -53.32 7.12 23.97
C GLU A 44 -52.78 6.03 23.04
N ALA A 45 -53.55 4.96 22.83
CA ALA A 45 -53.25 3.92 21.84
C ALA A 45 -53.14 4.49 20.42
N ARG A 46 -54.05 5.38 20.01
CA ARG A 46 -54.00 6.07 18.70
C ARG A 46 -52.77 6.96 18.56
N MET A 47 -52.39 7.67 19.62
CA MET A 47 -51.17 8.49 19.63
C MET A 47 -49.92 7.62 19.43
N TYR A 48 -49.80 6.51 20.15
CA TYR A 48 -48.67 5.60 20.00
C TYR A 48 -48.65 4.92 18.62
N ALA A 49 -49.81 4.57 18.05
CA ALA A 49 -49.90 4.01 16.71
C ALA A 49 -49.35 4.95 15.62
N ARG A 50 -49.63 6.26 15.70
CA ARG A 50 -49.05 7.26 14.79
C ARG A 50 -47.53 7.37 14.93
N LYS A 51 -47.02 7.31 16.17
CA LYS A 51 -45.56 7.30 16.42
C LYS A 51 -44.90 6.02 15.87
N LEU A 52 -45.59 4.88 15.98
CA LEU A 52 -45.14 3.62 15.41
C LEU A 52 -45.02 3.70 13.88
N GLU A 53 -46.03 4.23 13.20
CA GLU A 53 -46.02 4.42 11.74
C GLU A 53 -44.85 5.32 11.29
N GLN A 54 -44.60 6.42 12.00
CA GLN A 54 -43.45 7.29 11.73
C GLN A 54 -42.12 6.55 11.92
N LEU A 55 -42.00 5.76 13.01
CA LEU A 55 -40.80 4.99 13.31
C LEU A 55 -40.56 3.88 12.28
N GLU A 56 -41.62 3.25 11.76
CA GLU A 56 -41.53 2.26 10.69
C GLU A 56 -40.97 2.87 9.40
N GLY A 57 -41.42 4.07 9.02
CA GLY A 57 -40.83 4.79 7.89
C GLY A 57 -39.35 5.15 8.09
N GLN A 58 -38.93 5.46 9.32
CA GLN A 58 -37.51 5.66 9.64
C GLN A 58 -36.71 4.36 9.50
N ILE A 59 -37.22 3.25 10.03
CA ILE A 59 -36.60 1.92 9.90
C ILE A 59 -36.43 1.55 8.44
N GLU A 60 -37.45 1.72 7.60
CA GLU A 60 -37.37 1.45 6.16
C GLU A 60 -36.33 2.35 5.45
N GLY A 61 -36.17 3.60 5.88
CA GLY A 61 -35.14 4.51 5.38
C GLY A 61 -33.72 4.03 5.73
N VAL A 62 -33.52 3.63 6.98
CA VAL A 62 -32.24 3.09 7.47
C VAL A 62 -31.94 1.74 6.83
N ASP A 63 -32.92 0.86 6.66
CA ASP A 63 -32.78 -0.45 6.00
C ASP A 63 -32.33 -0.29 4.55
N ARG A 64 -32.92 0.64 3.79
CA ARG A 64 -32.47 0.95 2.42
C ARG A 64 -31.01 1.41 2.41
N SER A 65 -30.66 2.33 3.31
CA SER A 65 -29.31 2.87 3.42
C SER A 65 -28.29 1.80 3.83
N LEU A 66 -28.67 0.90 4.74
CA LEU A 66 -27.83 -0.20 5.20
C LEU A 66 -27.56 -1.20 4.07
N ASN A 67 -28.60 -1.58 3.32
CA ASN A 67 -28.46 -2.48 2.18
C ASN A 67 -27.53 -1.91 1.09
N GLU A 68 -27.68 -0.62 0.76
CA GLU A 68 -26.80 0.05 -0.19
C GLU A 68 -25.35 0.11 0.32
N CYS A 69 -25.16 0.48 1.59
CA CYS A 69 -23.85 0.54 2.24
C CYS A 69 -23.17 -0.84 2.25
N MET A 70 -23.90 -1.90 2.60
CA MET A 70 -23.42 -3.29 2.58
C MET A 70 -22.98 -3.71 1.18
N LYS A 71 -23.77 -3.38 0.15
CA LYS A 71 -23.44 -3.70 -1.24
C LYS A 71 -22.15 -3.02 -1.69
N ASN A 72 -22.00 -1.74 -1.37
CA ASN A 72 -20.80 -0.96 -1.73
C ASN A 72 -19.57 -1.47 -0.98
N HIS A 73 -19.69 -1.75 0.32
CA HIS A 73 -18.66 -2.36 1.15
C HIS A 73 -18.17 -3.69 0.55
N TYR A 74 -19.09 -4.57 0.17
CA TYR A 74 -18.74 -5.86 -0.45
C TYR A 74 -18.05 -5.67 -1.82
N ASN A 75 -18.58 -4.77 -2.66
CA ASN A 75 -17.99 -4.47 -3.98
C ASN A 75 -16.58 -3.90 -3.87
N TYR A 76 -16.31 -3.05 -2.88
CA TYR A 76 -14.98 -2.51 -2.62
C TYR A 76 -13.97 -3.64 -2.38
N PHE A 77 -14.25 -4.56 -1.46
CA PHE A 77 -13.35 -5.68 -1.16
C PHE A 77 -13.19 -6.66 -2.33
N ASN A 78 -14.25 -6.91 -3.09
CA ASN A 78 -14.16 -7.72 -4.30
C ASN A 78 -13.25 -7.06 -5.35
N THR A 79 -13.38 -5.75 -5.54
CA THR A 79 -12.54 -4.98 -6.46
C THR A 79 -11.08 -4.99 -6.01
N GLU A 80 -10.82 -4.77 -4.72
CA GLU A 80 -9.47 -4.84 -4.14
C GLU A 80 -8.86 -6.25 -4.28
N ARG A 81 -9.67 -7.30 -4.08
CA ARG A 81 -9.23 -8.68 -4.27
C ARG A 81 -8.89 -8.96 -5.74
N MET A 82 -9.74 -8.54 -6.68
CA MET A 82 -9.47 -8.69 -8.11
C MET A 82 -8.23 -7.90 -8.54
N ARG A 83 -8.09 -6.66 -8.07
CA ARG A 83 -6.90 -5.83 -8.32
C ARG A 83 -5.63 -6.48 -7.79
N SER A 84 -5.68 -7.05 -6.58
CA SER A 84 -4.54 -7.74 -5.98
C SER A 84 -4.17 -9.01 -6.75
N ALA A 85 -5.15 -9.80 -7.20
CA ALA A 85 -4.93 -10.96 -8.04
C ALA A 85 -4.30 -10.57 -9.39
N PHE A 86 -4.86 -9.57 -10.06
CA PHE A 86 -4.34 -9.07 -11.33
C PHE A 86 -2.91 -8.54 -11.21
N LYS A 87 -2.61 -7.74 -10.17
CA LYS A 87 -1.23 -7.30 -9.88
C LYS A 87 -0.29 -8.49 -9.73
N LYS A 88 -0.69 -9.51 -8.97
CA LYS A 88 0.10 -10.72 -8.77
C LYS A 88 0.39 -11.42 -10.10
N ASP A 89 -0.62 -11.59 -10.93
CA ASP A 89 -0.47 -12.25 -12.23
C ASP A 89 0.48 -11.48 -13.14
N VAL A 90 0.32 -10.16 -13.25
CA VAL A 90 1.20 -9.28 -14.05
C VAL A 90 2.65 -9.34 -13.54
N ILE A 91 2.87 -9.18 -12.24
CA ILE A 91 4.21 -9.17 -11.65
C ILE A 91 4.88 -10.54 -11.80
N SER A 92 4.16 -11.63 -11.54
CA SER A 92 4.71 -12.99 -11.64
C SER A 92 4.99 -13.41 -13.09
N GLY A 93 4.25 -12.88 -14.06
CA GLY A 93 4.49 -13.12 -15.49
C GLY A 93 5.54 -12.20 -16.11
N SER A 94 6.02 -11.18 -15.39
CA SER A 94 6.99 -10.22 -15.90
C SER A 94 8.41 -10.80 -15.92
N GLN A 95 9.13 -10.58 -17.03
CA GLN A 95 10.55 -10.95 -17.15
C GLN A 95 11.47 -9.85 -16.61
N VAL A 96 11.05 -8.59 -16.71
CA VAL A 96 11.78 -7.41 -16.24
C VAL A 96 10.83 -6.54 -15.44
N ILE A 97 11.27 -6.09 -14.26
CA ILE A 97 10.49 -5.23 -13.37
C ILE A 97 11.33 -3.97 -13.10
N PHE A 98 10.75 -2.82 -13.39
CA PHE A 98 11.33 -1.51 -13.09
C PHE A 98 10.73 -0.97 -11.78
N SER A 99 11.59 -0.44 -10.92
CA SER A 99 11.20 0.11 -9.63
C SER A 99 12.26 1.08 -9.14
N THR A 100 11.89 1.99 -8.24
CA THR A 100 12.88 2.70 -7.43
C THR A 100 13.39 1.80 -6.30
N LEU A 101 14.55 2.12 -5.72
CA LEU A 101 15.14 1.33 -4.62
C LEU A 101 14.18 1.22 -3.42
N ASN A 102 13.50 2.30 -3.06
CA ASN A 102 12.54 2.28 -1.95
C ASN A 102 11.24 1.53 -2.27
N SER A 103 10.73 1.65 -3.50
CA SER A 103 9.47 1.00 -3.89
C SER A 103 9.62 -0.47 -4.25
N CYS A 104 10.84 -0.97 -4.45
CA CYS A 104 11.06 -2.37 -4.81
C CYS A 104 10.59 -3.33 -3.72
N ARG A 105 10.55 -2.86 -2.46
CA ARG A 105 10.02 -3.58 -1.29
C ARG A 105 8.54 -3.34 -1.03
N SER A 106 7.75 -3.08 -2.06
CA SER A 106 6.29 -3.07 -1.93
C SER A 106 5.79 -4.40 -1.34
N ARG A 107 4.67 -4.35 -0.61
CA ARG A 107 4.08 -5.53 0.04
C ARG A 107 3.81 -6.65 -0.96
N GLU A 108 3.41 -6.30 -2.17
CA GLU A 108 3.23 -7.24 -3.27
C GLU A 108 4.53 -7.95 -3.65
N MET A 109 5.63 -7.21 -3.85
CA MET A 109 6.94 -7.78 -4.18
C MET A 109 7.47 -8.68 -3.05
N GLU A 110 7.37 -8.25 -1.79
CA GLU A 110 7.80 -9.05 -0.64
C GLU A 110 6.98 -10.34 -0.50
N ASN A 111 5.66 -10.25 -0.63
CA ASN A 111 4.79 -11.43 -0.56
C ASN A 111 5.10 -12.43 -1.69
N LEU A 112 5.37 -11.93 -2.90
CA LEU A 112 5.60 -12.79 -4.06
C LEU A 112 6.98 -13.44 -4.06
N PHE A 113 8.04 -12.67 -3.76
CA PHE A 113 9.42 -13.11 -3.99
C PHE A 113 10.22 -13.39 -2.71
N VAL A 114 9.80 -12.85 -1.55
CA VAL A 114 10.53 -13.04 -0.28
C VAL A 114 9.84 -14.08 0.61
N GLN A 115 8.53 -13.95 0.82
CA GLN A 115 7.79 -14.85 1.72
C GLN A 115 7.45 -16.19 1.05
N ASN A 116 7.05 -16.15 -0.22
CA ASN A 116 6.76 -17.35 -1.01
C ASN A 116 8.00 -17.77 -1.82
N ARG A 117 9.09 -18.17 -1.15
CA ARG A 117 10.35 -18.63 -1.79
C ARG A 117 10.21 -19.94 -2.57
N ARG A 118 9.26 -20.04 -3.49
CA ARG A 118 9.04 -21.21 -4.36
C ARG A 118 9.94 -21.18 -5.60
N GLY A 119 11.22 -20.85 -5.40
CA GLY A 119 12.26 -21.01 -6.43
C GLY A 119 12.41 -19.87 -7.46
N THR A 120 11.67 -18.76 -7.35
CA THR A 120 11.87 -17.59 -8.22
C THR A 120 12.71 -16.53 -7.52
N ALA A 121 14.04 -16.64 -7.66
CA ALA A 121 14.97 -15.57 -7.25
C ALA A 121 15.24 -14.64 -8.44
N PHE A 122 15.33 -13.34 -8.19
CA PHE A 122 15.84 -12.43 -9.21
C PHE A 122 17.28 -12.80 -9.49
N LEU A 123 17.61 -13.20 -10.71
CA LEU A 123 18.99 -13.57 -11.05
C LEU A 123 19.90 -12.35 -11.07
N CYS A 124 19.39 -11.25 -11.63
CA CYS A 124 20.13 -10.02 -11.87
C CYS A 124 19.34 -8.81 -11.37
N CYS A 125 20.03 -7.86 -10.76
CA CYS A 125 19.53 -6.52 -10.48
C CYS A 125 20.49 -5.50 -11.09
N ILE A 126 19.91 -4.55 -11.81
CA ILE A 126 20.63 -3.42 -12.40
C ILE A 126 20.14 -2.17 -11.67
N ILE A 127 21.07 -1.42 -11.08
CA ILE A 127 20.81 -0.13 -10.45
C ILE A 127 21.39 0.93 -11.36
N ASP A 128 20.52 1.76 -11.93
CA ASP A 128 20.90 2.96 -12.66
C ASP A 128 21.02 4.15 -11.70
N GLU A 129 21.82 5.15 -12.07
CA GLU A 129 22.19 6.30 -11.21
C GLU A 129 22.72 5.87 -9.83
N ALA A 130 23.49 4.79 -9.79
CA ALA A 130 23.96 4.15 -8.55
C ALA A 130 24.86 5.06 -7.69
N SER A 131 25.46 6.11 -8.26
CA SER A 131 26.22 7.11 -7.52
C SER A 131 25.35 8.06 -6.68
N GLN A 132 24.06 8.21 -7.03
CA GLN A 132 23.13 9.17 -6.41
C GLN A 132 22.26 8.58 -5.29
N CYS A 133 22.55 7.37 -4.83
CA CYS A 133 21.84 6.73 -3.72
C CYS A 133 22.79 6.37 -2.58
N THR A 134 22.27 6.31 -1.36
CA THR A 134 23.07 5.90 -0.21
C THR A 134 23.39 4.40 -0.30
N GLU A 135 24.50 3.98 0.32
CA GLU A 135 24.85 2.56 0.36
C GLU A 135 23.71 1.66 0.91
N PRO A 136 23.00 2.02 2.00
CA PRO A 136 21.85 1.22 2.47
C PRO A 136 20.73 1.10 1.44
N GLU A 137 20.44 2.15 0.68
CA GLU A 137 19.42 2.12 -0.38
C GLU A 137 19.80 1.13 -1.48
N SER A 138 21.08 1.10 -1.89
CA SER A 138 21.61 0.14 -2.88
C SER A 138 21.46 -1.32 -2.45
N LEU A 139 21.46 -1.60 -1.14
CA LEU A 139 21.33 -2.95 -0.60
C LEU A 139 19.88 -3.44 -0.52
N THR A 140 18.92 -2.52 -0.60
CA THR A 140 17.47 -2.81 -0.49
C THR A 140 17.00 -3.96 -1.41
N PRO A 141 17.34 -4.00 -2.71
CA PRO A 141 16.91 -5.09 -3.59
C PRO A 141 17.54 -6.45 -3.25
N LEU A 142 18.69 -6.51 -2.55
CA LEU A 142 19.40 -7.77 -2.28
C LEU A 142 18.59 -8.77 -1.44
N VAL A 143 17.57 -8.30 -0.72
CA VAL A 143 16.62 -9.16 0.02
C VAL A 143 15.91 -10.18 -0.88
N PHE A 144 15.86 -9.93 -2.18
CA PHE A 144 15.26 -10.83 -3.17
C PHE A 144 16.17 -11.99 -3.61
N GLY A 145 17.34 -12.15 -2.97
CA GLY A 145 18.26 -13.27 -3.26
C GLY A 145 19.00 -13.12 -4.59
N ILE A 146 19.39 -11.88 -4.92
CA ILE A 146 20.04 -11.56 -6.19
C ILE A 146 21.42 -12.20 -6.29
N SER A 147 21.70 -12.86 -7.43
CA SER A 147 23.00 -13.49 -7.72
C SER A 147 23.98 -12.59 -8.47
N LYS A 148 23.48 -11.59 -9.22
CA LYS A 148 24.28 -10.64 -9.99
C LYS A 148 23.77 -9.22 -9.77
N LEU A 149 24.65 -8.34 -9.29
CA LEU A 149 24.36 -6.92 -9.13
C LEU A 149 25.18 -6.13 -10.13
N VAL A 150 24.52 -5.31 -10.95
CA VAL A 150 25.16 -4.38 -11.89
C VAL A 150 24.85 -2.97 -11.42
N LEU A 151 25.90 -2.18 -11.16
CA LEU A 151 25.77 -0.80 -10.73
C LEU A 151 26.22 0.11 -11.88
N ILE A 152 25.32 0.96 -12.34
CA ILE A 152 25.56 1.92 -13.43
C ILE A 152 25.46 3.31 -12.80
N GLY A 153 26.49 4.12 -12.97
CA GLY A 153 26.53 5.47 -12.41
C GLY A 153 27.78 6.22 -12.85
N ASP A 154 27.82 7.48 -12.46
CA ASP A 154 28.93 8.38 -12.74
C ASP A 154 29.62 8.74 -11.42
N PRO A 155 30.91 8.35 -11.21
CA PRO A 155 31.62 8.60 -9.97
C PRO A 155 31.91 10.08 -9.72
N ASP A 156 31.89 10.91 -10.77
CA ASP A 156 32.22 12.34 -10.72
C ASP A 156 30.96 13.23 -10.63
N GLN A 157 29.76 12.63 -10.60
CA GLN A 157 28.51 13.32 -10.32
C GLN A 157 28.28 13.56 -8.81
N LEU A 158 27.20 14.29 -8.51
CA LEU A 158 26.83 14.61 -7.12
C LEU A 158 26.59 13.33 -6.29
N PRO A 159 27.05 13.31 -5.03
CA PRO A 159 26.77 12.20 -4.12
C PRO A 159 25.28 12.17 -3.71
N ALA A 160 24.89 11.12 -2.98
CA ALA A 160 23.54 11.00 -2.47
C ALA A 160 23.15 12.20 -1.59
N THR A 161 21.92 12.69 -1.74
CA THR A 161 21.44 13.85 -0.97
C THR A 161 21.12 13.44 0.46
N VAL A 162 21.93 13.90 1.42
CA VAL A 162 21.75 13.64 2.85
C VAL A 162 21.41 14.93 3.58
N THR A 163 20.26 14.96 4.27
CA THR A 163 19.78 16.15 4.99
C THR A 163 20.55 16.44 6.26
N SER A 164 21.18 15.43 6.88
CA SER A 164 21.96 15.58 8.11
C SER A 164 23.43 15.87 7.79
N PRO A 165 23.96 17.07 8.12
CA PRO A 165 25.37 17.39 7.92
C PRO A 165 26.30 16.51 8.77
N TYR A 166 25.81 16.02 9.92
CA TYR A 166 26.56 15.05 10.73
C TYR A 166 26.70 13.71 9.99
N ALA A 167 25.63 13.21 9.37
CA ALA A 167 25.68 11.96 8.62
C ALA A 167 26.55 12.08 7.37
N ALA A 168 26.44 13.19 6.62
CA ALA A 168 27.30 13.47 5.47
C ALA A 168 28.79 13.52 5.84
N ARG A 169 29.15 14.19 6.96
CA ARG A 169 30.54 14.17 7.46
C ARG A 169 31.06 12.78 7.81
N ASN A 170 30.17 11.85 8.14
CA ASN A 170 30.48 10.44 8.38
C ASN A 170 30.26 9.55 7.14
N ARG A 171 30.29 10.13 5.93
CA ARG A 171 30.24 9.43 4.64
C ARG A 171 28.93 8.69 4.36
N PHE A 172 27.83 9.07 5.00
CA PHE A 172 26.52 8.48 4.71
C PHE A 172 25.99 8.83 3.30
N ASP A 173 26.52 9.91 2.71
CA ASP A 173 26.27 10.33 1.33
C ASP A 173 27.07 9.52 0.29
N GLN A 174 28.00 8.67 0.73
CA GLN A 174 28.74 7.77 -0.15
C GLN A 174 27.86 6.59 -0.59
N SER A 175 27.75 6.40 -1.89
CA SER A 175 27.07 5.25 -2.48
C SER A 175 27.94 3.99 -2.45
N LEU A 176 27.28 2.83 -2.58
CA LEU A 176 27.97 1.55 -2.77
C LEU A 176 28.83 1.56 -4.04
N PHE A 177 28.33 2.19 -5.11
CA PHE A 177 29.04 2.36 -6.38
C PHE A 177 30.36 3.11 -6.18
N ASN A 178 30.32 4.30 -5.55
CA ASN A 178 31.51 5.11 -5.32
C ASN A 178 32.50 4.37 -4.40
N ARG A 179 32.02 3.65 -3.39
CA ARG A 179 32.90 2.86 -2.52
C ARG A 179 33.63 1.75 -3.28
N PHE A 180 32.94 1.01 -4.15
CA PHE A 180 33.58 -0.01 -4.99
C PHE A 180 34.52 0.59 -6.03
N TYR A 181 34.11 1.68 -6.69
CA TYR A 181 34.95 2.40 -7.65
C TYR A 181 36.26 2.87 -7.00
N SER A 182 36.20 3.54 -5.84
CA SER A 182 37.41 3.99 -5.12
C SER A 182 38.29 2.82 -4.66
N SER A 183 37.69 1.72 -4.18
CA SER A 183 38.45 0.55 -3.75
C SER A 183 39.20 -0.09 -4.92
N ARG A 184 38.61 -0.13 -6.12
CA ARG A 184 39.23 -0.73 -7.31
C ARG A 184 40.40 0.11 -7.83
N LEU A 185 40.28 1.44 -7.81
CA LEU A 185 41.39 2.33 -8.16
C LEU A 185 42.61 2.15 -7.24
N SER A 186 42.42 1.72 -5.99
CA SER A 186 43.52 1.52 -5.04
C SER A 186 44.27 0.20 -5.17
N THR A 187 43.73 -0.81 -5.88
CA THR A 187 44.27 -2.18 -5.84
C THR A 187 45.22 -2.56 -6.98
N ASN A 188 45.48 -1.68 -7.98
CA ASN A 188 46.53 -1.83 -9.02
C ASN A 188 46.71 -3.23 -9.64
N SER A 189 45.69 -4.07 -9.67
CA SER A 189 45.71 -5.34 -10.40
C SER A 189 45.31 -5.06 -11.84
N GLU A 190 46.17 -5.38 -12.79
CA GLU A 190 45.97 -5.20 -14.25
C GLU A 190 44.74 -5.95 -14.81
N ASP A 191 44.09 -6.77 -13.99
CA ASP A 191 42.79 -7.36 -14.30
C ASP A 191 41.68 -6.30 -14.07
N GLU A 192 41.27 -5.62 -15.15
CA GLU A 192 40.09 -4.73 -15.26
C GLU A 192 38.75 -5.46 -15.00
N GLU A 193 38.73 -6.49 -14.16
CA GLU A 193 37.56 -7.32 -13.95
C GLU A 193 36.60 -6.66 -12.96
N GLY A 194 35.60 -5.96 -13.51
CA GLY A 194 34.39 -5.54 -12.76
C GLY A 194 34.04 -4.04 -12.81
N VAL A 195 34.83 -3.19 -13.47
CA VAL A 195 34.45 -1.80 -13.78
C VAL A 195 34.60 -1.59 -15.27
N LEU A 196 33.52 -1.17 -15.94
CA LEU A 196 33.52 -0.87 -17.37
C LEU A 196 33.23 0.62 -17.56
N MET A 197 34.18 1.35 -18.16
CA MET A 197 34.00 2.75 -18.50
C MET A 197 33.37 2.90 -19.89
N LEU A 198 32.37 3.77 -20.01
CA LEU A 198 31.85 4.21 -21.31
C LEU A 198 32.64 5.45 -21.73
N ASP A 199 33.53 5.31 -22.71
CA ASP A 199 34.52 6.32 -23.10
C ASP A 199 34.06 7.29 -24.21
N THR A 200 32.94 6.99 -24.85
CA THR A 200 32.42 7.76 -25.98
C THR A 200 31.24 8.62 -25.54
N GLN A 201 31.38 9.94 -25.64
CA GLN A 201 30.33 10.90 -25.29
C GLN A 201 29.58 11.41 -26.54
N TYR A 202 28.27 11.58 -26.41
CA TYR A 202 27.37 11.97 -27.54
C TYR A 202 26.63 13.29 -27.30
N ARG A 203 27.03 14.11 -26.32
CA ARG A 203 26.30 15.33 -25.92
C ARG A 203 27.03 16.62 -26.24
N MET A 204 28.34 16.67 -26.04
CA MET A 204 29.16 17.87 -26.17
C MET A 204 29.82 17.94 -27.55
N ALA A 205 29.93 19.14 -28.10
CA ALA A 205 30.78 19.39 -29.26
C ALA A 205 32.25 19.16 -28.89
N ALA A 206 33.05 18.70 -29.85
CA ALA A 206 34.50 18.66 -29.69
C ALA A 206 35.01 20.09 -29.44
N LYS A 207 35.96 20.23 -28.51
CA LYS A 207 36.66 21.51 -28.33
C LYS A 207 37.49 21.76 -29.59
N CYS A 208 37.21 22.85 -30.30
CA CYS A 208 38.03 23.36 -31.39
C CYS A 208 39.37 23.87 -30.88
#